data_AF-A0A925P4Y2-F1
#
_entry.id   AF-A0A925P4Y2-F1
#
_cell.length_a   1.000
_cell.length_b   1.000
_cell.length_c   1.000
_cell.angle_alpha   90.00
_cell.angle_beta   90.00
_cell.angle_gamma   90.00
#
_symmetry.space_group_name_H-M   'P 1'
#
loop_
_entity.id
_entity.type
_entity.pdbx_description
1 polymer ?
#
loop_
_entity_poly.entity_id
_entity_poly.type
_entity_poly.pdbx_seq_one_letter_code
_entity_poly.pdbx_strand_id
1 'polypeptide(L)'
;MAKSKISSPASSSAPAAAPYVVIIAGGKGERFWPQSRAARPKHLLPVVGATPLLVQTLARVKSIVPAKNTFVITSAVQAKEVAKVCRGLIPAANIVAEPAGRDTAAAVGLAAAI
;
A
#
# COMPACT_ATOMS: atom_id res chain seq x y z
N MET A 1 52.58 4.25 31.00
CA MET A 1 51.39 4.81 30.32
C MET A 1 51.37 4.33 28.88
N ALA A 2 50.65 3.26 28.57
CA ALA A 2 50.43 2.79 27.19
C ALA A 2 48.96 2.41 27.07
N LYS A 3 48.16 3.27 26.44
CA LYS A 3 46.73 3.01 26.19
C LYS A 3 46.62 2.14 24.95
N SER A 4 46.34 0.86 25.15
CA SER A 4 45.94 -0.08 24.09
C SER A 4 44.62 0.40 23.48
N LYS A 5 44.63 0.77 22.19
CA LYS A 5 43.41 1.04 21.42
C LYS A 5 42.78 -0.32 21.10
N ILE A 6 41.74 -0.68 21.83
CA ILE A 6 40.80 -1.73 21.41
C ILE A 6 40.00 -1.14 20.25
N SER A 7 40.25 -1.60 19.02
CA SER A 7 39.40 -1.30 17.87
C SER A 7 38.15 -2.18 17.96
N SER A 8 36.99 -1.57 18.20
CA SER A 8 35.70 -2.26 18.09
C SER A 8 35.52 -2.81 16.67
N PRO A 9 34.99 -4.04 16.49
CA PRO A 9 34.65 -4.54 15.17
C PRO A 9 33.48 -3.71 14.62
N ALA A 10 33.67 -3.13 13.43
CA ALA A 10 32.57 -2.55 12.68
C ALA A 10 31.57 -3.66 12.38
N SER A 11 30.37 -3.57 12.97
CA SER A 11 29.25 -4.45 12.65
C SER A 11 28.81 -4.17 11.22
N SER A 12 29.24 -5.01 10.27
CA SER A 12 28.66 -5.05 8.94
C SER A 12 27.35 -5.84 9.02
N SER A 13 26.24 -5.18 9.35
CA SER A 13 24.94 -5.78 9.11
C SER A 13 24.70 -5.84 7.60
N ALA A 14 24.40 -7.05 7.09
CA ALA A 14 23.87 -7.19 5.74
C ALA A 14 22.70 -6.21 5.55
N PRO A 15 22.55 -5.57 4.38
CA PRO A 15 21.43 -4.65 4.17
C PRO A 15 20.14 -5.41 4.43
N ALA A 16 19.36 -4.97 5.41
CA ALA A 16 18.04 -5.51 5.67
C ALA A 16 17.24 -5.44 4.36
N ALA A 17 16.60 -6.55 3.97
CA ALA A 17 15.79 -6.59 2.75
C ALA A 17 14.81 -5.41 2.76
N ALA A 18 14.69 -4.71 1.63
CA ALA A 18 13.82 -3.54 1.56
C ALA A 18 12.38 -3.94 1.97
N PRO A 19 11.75 -3.21 2.91
CA PRO A 19 10.44 -3.60 3.43
C PRO A 19 9.38 -3.56 2.32
N TYR A 20 8.27 -4.24 2.58
CA TYR A 20 7.07 -4.18 1.75
C TYR A 20 6.01 -3.30 2.42
N VAL A 21 5.19 -2.65 1.59
CA VAL A 21 4.01 -1.93 2.05
C VAL A 21 2.79 -2.46 1.33
N VAL A 22 1.75 -2.79 2.09
CA VAL A 22 0.46 -3.20 1.54
C VAL A 22 -0.60 -2.22 2.00
N ILE A 23 -1.33 -1.66 1.04
CA ILE A 23 -2.45 -0.75 1.28
C ILE A 23 -3.75 -1.53 1.09
N ILE A 24 -4.54 -1.68 2.15
CA ILE A 24 -5.85 -2.32 2.10
C ILE A 24 -6.88 -1.26 1.67
N ALA A 25 -7.26 -1.30 0.39
CA ALA A 25 -8.17 -0.38 -0.28
C ALA A 25 -9.51 -1.07 -0.59
N GLY A 26 -10.19 -1.55 0.45
CA GLY A 26 -11.52 -2.15 0.36
C GLY A 26 -12.65 -1.22 0.84
N GLY A 27 -13.83 -1.81 1.05
CA GLY A 27 -15.01 -1.16 1.62
C GLY A 27 -15.89 -0.46 0.59
N LYS A 28 -17.21 -0.46 0.84
CA LYS A 28 -18.23 0.07 -0.09
C LYS A 28 -18.39 1.60 -0.06
N GLY A 29 -17.93 2.24 1.01
CA GLY A 29 -17.95 3.70 1.15
C GLY A 29 -19.32 4.30 1.44
N GLU A 30 -20.28 3.55 1.99
CA GLU A 30 -21.70 3.93 2.14
C GLU A 30 -21.93 5.28 2.86
N ARG A 31 -21.08 5.63 3.82
CA ARG A 31 -21.19 6.90 4.58
C ARG A 31 -20.89 8.16 3.76
N PHE A 32 -20.27 8.02 2.60
CA PHE A 32 -19.94 9.12 1.67
C PHE A 32 -20.92 9.20 0.49
N TRP A 33 -22.07 8.53 0.58
CA TRP A 33 -23.13 8.71 -0.41
C TRP A 33 -23.65 10.16 -0.35
N PRO A 34 -23.96 10.82 -1.49
CA PRO A 34 -24.06 10.30 -2.85
C PRO A 34 -22.76 10.40 -3.66
N GLN A 35 -21.62 10.73 -3.05
CA GLN A 35 -20.37 10.80 -3.81
C GLN A 35 -19.74 9.42 -4.04
N SER A 36 -19.84 8.53 -3.06
CA SER A 36 -19.39 7.15 -3.18
C SER A 36 -20.39 6.25 -3.91
N ARG A 37 -19.86 5.30 -4.66
CA ARG A 37 -20.60 4.17 -5.27
C ARG A 37 -19.82 2.89 -5.03
N ALA A 38 -20.45 1.74 -5.22
CA ALA A 38 -19.82 0.43 -5.00
C ALA A 38 -18.45 0.29 -5.72
N ALA A 39 -18.39 0.73 -6.98
CA ALA A 39 -17.17 0.72 -7.80
C ALA A 39 -16.23 1.92 -7.53
N ARG A 40 -16.71 2.99 -6.89
CA ARG A 40 -15.94 4.21 -6.59
C ARG A 40 -16.15 4.65 -5.13
N PRO A 41 -15.61 3.89 -4.16
CA PRO A 41 -15.75 4.17 -2.73
C PRO A 41 -14.82 5.31 -2.29
N LYS A 42 -14.86 5.67 -0.99
CA LYS A 42 -14.13 6.83 -0.42
C LYS A 42 -12.67 6.93 -0.84
N HIS A 43 -11.95 5.81 -0.94
CA HIS A 43 -10.51 5.83 -1.19
C HIS A 43 -10.17 6.21 -2.64
N LEU A 44 -11.15 6.15 -3.55
CA LEU A 44 -11.06 6.58 -4.94
C LEU A 44 -11.62 8.00 -5.16
N LEU A 45 -11.94 8.73 -4.09
CA LEU A 45 -12.49 10.08 -4.15
C LEU A 45 -11.48 11.11 -3.61
N PRO A 46 -11.45 12.34 -4.17
CA PRO A 46 -10.72 13.46 -3.62
C PRO A 46 -11.50 14.08 -2.45
N VAL A 47 -11.61 13.36 -1.34
CA VAL A 47 -12.36 13.80 -0.15
C VAL A 47 -11.69 15.02 0.50
N VAL A 48 -10.36 15.05 0.48
CA VAL A 48 -9.55 16.17 0.98
C VAL A 48 -8.51 16.48 -0.08
N GLY A 49 -8.43 17.72 -0.55
CA GLY A 49 -7.51 18.11 -1.62
C GLY A 49 -7.95 17.63 -3.02
N ALA A 50 -7.03 17.63 -3.97
CA ALA A 50 -7.35 17.46 -5.40
C ALA A 50 -7.28 16.01 -5.92
N THR A 51 -6.61 15.11 -5.21
CA THR A 51 -6.35 13.73 -5.68
C THR A 51 -7.08 12.69 -4.83
N PRO A 52 -7.37 11.49 -5.36
CA PRO A 52 -7.96 10.40 -4.57
C PRO A 52 -7.15 10.05 -3.32
N LEU A 53 -7.82 9.70 -2.22
CA LEU A 53 -7.14 9.33 -0.96
C LEU A 53 -6.12 8.19 -1.15
N LEU A 54 -6.39 7.23 -2.04
CA LEU A 54 -5.45 6.15 -2.37
C LEU A 54 -4.17 6.71 -3.03
N VAL A 55 -4.29 7.66 -3.95
CA VAL A 55 -3.15 8.32 -4.59
C VAL A 55 -2.33 9.10 -3.57
N GLN A 56 -2.99 9.82 -2.67
CA GLN A 56 -2.31 10.52 -1.57
C GLN A 56 -1.57 9.54 -0.65
N THR A 57 -2.13 8.36 -0.41
CA THR A 57 -1.51 7.31 0.40
C THR A 57 -0.28 6.73 -0.30
N LEU A 58 -0.36 6.44 -1.60
CA LEU A 58 0.79 6.01 -2.40
C LEU A 58 1.90 7.07 -2.43
N ALA A 59 1.54 8.36 -2.53
CA ALA A 59 2.51 9.45 -2.49
C ALA A 59 3.29 9.49 -1.16
N ARG A 60 2.64 9.24 -0.02
CA ARG A 60 3.30 9.14 1.29
C ARG A 60 4.22 7.91 1.39
N VAL A 61 3.86 6.80 0.75
CA VAL A 61 4.64 5.55 0.79
C VAL A 61 5.86 5.60 -0.13
N LYS A 62 5.81 6.36 -1.22
CA LYS A 62 6.89 6.44 -2.23
C LYS A 62 8.26 6.80 -1.65
N SER A 63 8.31 7.58 -0.57
CA SER A 63 9.57 7.97 0.10
C SER A 63 10.13 6.88 1.04
N ILE A 64 9.36 5.83 1.31
CA ILE A 64 9.68 4.78 2.29
C ILE A 64 10.03 3.47 1.58
N VAL A 65 9.25 3.10 0.56
CA VAL A 65 9.35 1.80 -0.13
C VAL A 65 9.27 2.00 -1.65
N PRO A 66 10.11 1.32 -2.45
CA PRO A 66 10.03 1.42 -3.90
C PRO A 66 8.70 0.88 -4.43
N ALA A 67 8.24 1.40 -5.57
CA ALA A 67 6.95 1.05 -6.17
C ALA A 67 6.78 -0.48 -6.38
N LYS A 68 7.86 -1.20 -6.71
CA LYS A 68 7.86 -2.67 -6.88
C LYS A 68 7.52 -3.45 -5.60
N ASN A 69 7.74 -2.85 -4.43
CA ASN A 69 7.45 -3.44 -3.11
C ASN A 69 6.16 -2.86 -2.49
N THR A 70 5.40 -2.07 -3.23
CA THR A 70 4.13 -1.48 -2.78
C THR A 70 2.97 -2.19 -3.44
N PHE A 71 2.05 -2.73 -2.64
CA PHE A 71 0.88 -3.46 -3.08
C PHE A 71 -0.40 -2.76 -2.65
N VAL A 72 -1.46 -2.95 -3.43
CA VAL A 72 -2.82 -2.54 -3.10
C VAL A 72 -3.72 -3.75 -3.14
N ILE A 73 -4.33 -4.08 -2.02
CA ILE A 73 -5.38 -5.11 -1.95
C ILE A 73 -6.73 -4.42 -2.00
N THR A 74 -7.60 -4.86 -2.90
CA THR A 74 -8.93 -4.27 -3.11
C THR A 74 -9.96 -5.35 -3.46
N SER A 75 -11.22 -4.99 -3.61
CA SER A 75 -12.25 -5.93 -4.07
C SER A 75 -12.28 -6.05 -5.60
N ALA A 76 -12.74 -7.19 -6.12
CA ALA A 76 -12.97 -7.39 -7.55
C ALA A 76 -13.83 -6.29 -8.21
N VAL A 77 -14.83 -5.78 -7.49
CA VAL A 77 -15.73 -4.70 -7.97
C VAL A 77 -14.99 -3.37 -8.17
N GLN A 78 -13.91 -3.13 -7.41
CA GLN A 78 -13.17 -1.88 -7.36
C GLN A 78 -11.86 -1.93 -8.16
N ALA A 79 -11.39 -3.14 -8.51
CA ALA A 79 -10.09 -3.38 -9.14
C ALA A 79 -9.84 -2.51 -10.38
N LYS A 80 -10.85 -2.32 -11.25
CA LYS A 80 -10.73 -1.50 -12.45
C LYS A 80 -10.43 -0.02 -12.13
N GLU A 81 -11.18 0.57 -11.21
CA GLU A 81 -11.00 1.98 -10.85
C GLU A 81 -9.74 2.17 -10.00
N VAL A 82 -9.39 1.20 -9.14
CA VAL A 82 -8.09 1.17 -8.43
C VAL A 82 -6.94 1.17 -9.43
N ALA A 83 -6.95 0.28 -10.43
CA ALA A 83 -5.92 0.24 -11.47
C ALA A 83 -5.81 1.55 -12.26
N LYS A 84 -6.93 2.22 -12.50
CA LYS A 84 -6.96 3.53 -13.16
C LYS A 84 -6.27 4.60 -12.31
N VAL A 85 -6.58 4.71 -11.01
CA VAL A 85 -5.95 5.73 -10.14
C VAL A 85 -4.50 5.42 -9.79
N CYS A 86 -4.11 4.14 -9.78
CA CYS A 86 -2.76 3.69 -9.48
C CYS A 86 -1.81 3.70 -10.70
N ARG A 87 -2.32 4.00 -11.91
CA ARG A 87 -1.54 3.96 -13.15
C ARG A 87 -0.31 4.85 -13.06
N GLY A 88 0.86 4.27 -13.30
CA GLY A 88 2.16 4.97 -13.24
C GLY A 88 2.69 5.22 -11.83
N LEU A 89 1.95 4.81 -10.77
CA LEU A 89 2.39 4.91 -9.38
C LEU A 89 2.99 3.60 -8.88
N ILE A 90 2.37 2.47 -9.22
CA ILE A 90 2.82 1.11 -8.90
C ILE A 90 2.60 0.16 -10.09
N PRO A 91 3.30 -1.00 -10.15
CA PRO A 91 3.04 -2.02 -11.16
C PRO A 91 1.59 -2.51 -11.10
N ALA A 92 0.97 -2.76 -12.25
CA ALA A 92 -0.38 -3.31 -12.31
C ALA A 92 -0.50 -4.68 -11.63
N ALA A 93 0.58 -5.48 -11.68
CA ALA A 93 0.67 -6.78 -11.01
C ALA A 93 0.61 -6.67 -9.48
N ASN A 94 0.88 -5.50 -8.90
CA ASN A 94 0.84 -5.27 -7.46
C ASN A 94 -0.55 -4.83 -6.97
N ILE A 95 -1.55 -4.83 -7.85
CA ILE A 95 -2.95 -4.57 -7.51
C ILE A 95 -3.67 -5.90 -7.44
N VAL A 96 -3.96 -6.34 -6.23
CA VAL A 96 -4.54 -7.65 -5.96
C VAL A 96 -6.02 -7.49 -5.63
N ALA A 97 -6.86 -8.16 -6.41
CA ALA A 97 -8.30 -8.19 -6.20
C ALA A 97 -8.69 -9.40 -5.35
N GLU A 98 -9.24 -9.15 -4.17
CA GLU A 98 -9.87 -10.19 -3.35
C GLU A 98 -11.13 -10.71 -4.05
N PRO A 99 -11.35 -12.05 -4.03
CA PRO A 99 -12.53 -12.66 -4.63
C PRO A 99 -13.82 -12.30 -3.88
N ALA A 100 -13.72 -12.01 -2.59
CA ALA A 100 -14.83 -11.59 -1.73
C ALA A 100 -14.31 -10.69 -0.60
N GLY A 101 -15.12 -9.74 -0.15
CA GLY A 101 -14.80 -8.94 1.03
C GLY A 101 -14.89 -9.80 2.30
N ARG A 102 -13.76 -10.03 2.96
CA ARG A 102 -13.63 -10.85 4.18
C ARG A 102 -12.92 -10.10 5.33
N ASP A 103 -13.11 -8.78 5.35
CA ASP A 103 -12.52 -7.84 6.32
C ASP A 103 -10.99 -7.86 6.36
N THR A 104 -10.42 -7.12 7.31
CA THR A 104 -8.98 -6.83 7.38
C THR A 104 -8.12 -8.07 7.59
N ALA A 105 -8.57 -9.04 8.40
CA ALA A 105 -7.76 -10.21 8.74
C ALA A 105 -7.45 -11.07 7.50
N ALA A 106 -8.45 -11.29 6.64
CA ALA A 106 -8.26 -12.00 5.38
C ALA A 106 -7.34 -11.24 4.42
N ALA A 107 -7.52 -9.92 4.31
CA ALA A 107 -6.66 -9.07 3.48
C ALA A 107 -5.20 -9.10 3.95
N VAL A 108 -4.95 -9.08 5.26
CA VAL A 108 -3.59 -9.23 5.82
C VAL A 108 -3.02 -10.62 5.57
N GLY A 109 -3.82 -11.68 5.71
CA GLY A 109 -3.40 -13.04 5.39
C GLY A 109 -3.00 -13.18 3.92
N LEU A 110 -3.79 -12.62 2.99
CA LEU A 110 -3.45 -12.56 1.57
C LEU A 110 -2.18 -11.75 1.33
N ALA A 111 -2.03 -10.60 1.98
CA ALA A 111 -0.85 -9.74 1.89
C ALA A 111 0.45 -10.46 2.28
N ALA A 112 0.38 -11.35 3.28
CA ALA A 112 1.53 -12.11 3.75
C ALA A 112 1.88 -13.32 2.85
N ALA A 113 0.94 -13.75 2.01
CA ALA A 113 1.09 -14.93 1.14
C ALA A 113 1.59 -14.60 -0.28
N ILE A 114 1.59 -13.33 -0.67
CA ILE A 114 2.02 -12.82 -1.98
C ILE A 114 3.38 -12.14 -1.90
#